data_AF-A0AAP8PQV0-F1
#
_entry.id   AF-A0AAP8PQV0-F1
#
_cell.length_a   1.000
_cell.length_b   1.000
_cell.length_c   1.000
_cell.angle_alpha   90.00
_cell.angle_beta   90.00
_cell.angle_gamma   90.00
#
_symmetry.space_group_name_H-M   'P 1'
#
loop_
_entity.id
_entity.type
_entity.pdbx_description
1 polymer ?
#
loop_
_entity_poly.entity_id
_entity_poly.type
_entity_poly.pdbx_seq_one_letter_code
_entity_poly.pdbx_strand_id
1 'polypeptide(L)'
;MVYQHTSIDYIYLKLRFAGYTTAQIYRILDYAPDFVTYDAHAQYEVLTKLATSFRIKMDDELRARYRTLKIDDLLSYLKRCETQFITIHHPHYPSLLTQIYDPPLVLFYRGKLQLLNHTKTLAIVGSRHATRYTYDALNAFFPSFKASKLTIVSGLAKGADHFAHQLALAYHLPTIAVLGFGHMCHYPHMTKETRQLIEREGLVISEYLPETPPRKFHFPQRNRLISGLSRGVLVTEARKNSGTHITTQYAVDQNREVYILPGTIFDPMTEGNLLSAQQGAKIVSNVEDIIEDFQYVE
;
A
#
# COMPACT_ATOMS: atom_id res chain seq x y z
N MET A 1 2.09 15.64 -20.01
CA MET A 1 2.14 14.53 -20.98
C MET A 1 1.50 13.31 -20.33
N VAL A 2 0.54 12.67 -20.99
CA VAL A 2 -0.04 11.41 -20.50
C VAL A 2 1.01 10.33 -20.75
N TYR A 3 1.51 9.68 -19.69
CA TYR A 3 2.47 8.57 -19.82
C TYR A 3 1.82 7.44 -20.64
N GLN A 4 2.52 6.99 -21.68
CA GLN A 4 2.12 5.81 -22.43
C GLN A 4 2.90 4.61 -21.89
N HIS A 5 2.18 3.57 -21.50
CA HIS A 5 2.78 2.33 -21.02
C HIS A 5 3.72 1.74 -22.08
N THR A 6 4.87 1.28 -21.62
CA THR A 6 5.90 0.65 -22.47
C THR A 6 5.63 -0.84 -22.65
N SER A 7 6.34 -1.48 -23.58
CA SER A 7 6.33 -2.95 -23.72
C SER A 7 6.73 -3.66 -22.41
N ILE A 8 7.65 -3.07 -21.64
CA ILE A 8 8.09 -3.56 -20.34
C ILE A 8 6.94 -3.56 -19.33
N ASP A 9 6.14 -2.49 -19.30
CA ASP A 9 5.01 -2.37 -18.37
C ASP A 9 3.98 -3.49 -18.58
N TYR A 10 3.74 -3.83 -19.84
CA TYR A 10 2.81 -4.90 -20.21
C TYR A 10 3.32 -6.30 -19.83
N ILE A 11 4.64 -6.51 -19.78
CA ILE A 11 5.21 -7.79 -19.34
C ILE A 11 4.96 -8.00 -17.85
N TYR A 12 5.17 -7.00 -17.00
CA TYR A 12 4.82 -7.08 -15.57
C TYR A 12 3.34 -7.32 -15.36
N LEU A 13 2.49 -6.60 -16.09
CA LEU A 13 1.04 -6.78 -16.04
C LEU A 13 0.67 -8.23 -16.38
N LYS A 14 1.23 -8.76 -17.47
CA LYS A 14 0.98 -10.12 -17.95
C LYS A 14 1.44 -11.18 -16.96
N LEU A 15 2.61 -11.00 -16.33
CA LEU A 15 3.08 -11.89 -15.26
C LEU A 15 2.11 -11.89 -14.06
N ARG A 16 1.63 -10.71 -13.64
CA ARG A 16 0.66 -10.62 -12.54
C ARG A 16 -0.66 -11.30 -12.88
N PHE A 17 -1.21 -11.06 -14.07
CA PHE A 17 -2.45 -11.71 -14.53
C PHE A 17 -2.29 -13.22 -14.77
N ALA A 18 -1.10 -13.68 -15.14
CA ALA A 18 -0.79 -15.11 -15.21
C ALA A 18 -0.81 -15.76 -13.82
N GLY A 19 -0.62 -14.98 -12.75
CA GLY A 19 -0.71 -15.42 -11.35
C GLY A 19 0.62 -15.39 -10.60
N TYR A 20 1.71 -14.93 -11.23
CA TYR A 20 3.01 -14.79 -10.57
C TYR A 20 2.95 -13.70 -9.50
N THR A 21 3.29 -14.04 -8.27
CA THR A 21 3.45 -13.09 -7.14
C THR A 21 4.65 -12.17 -7.36
N THR A 22 4.67 -11.02 -6.68
CA THR A 22 5.81 -10.08 -6.72
C THR A 22 7.13 -10.77 -6.39
N ALA A 23 7.18 -11.61 -5.35
CA ALA A 23 8.37 -12.38 -5.00
C ALA A 23 8.81 -13.37 -6.09
N GLN A 24 7.86 -14.01 -6.80
CA GLN A 24 8.21 -14.88 -7.93
C GLN A 24 8.73 -14.08 -9.13
N ILE A 25 8.19 -12.88 -9.37
CA ILE A 25 8.70 -12.03 -10.44
C ILE A 25 10.11 -11.55 -10.12
N TYR A 26 10.41 -11.15 -8.87
CA TYR A 26 11.79 -10.85 -8.48
C TYR A 26 12.73 -12.02 -8.73
N ARG A 27 12.36 -13.26 -8.37
CA ARG A 27 13.19 -14.44 -8.68
C ARG A 27 13.40 -14.65 -10.18
N ILE A 28 12.42 -14.34 -11.02
CA ILE A 28 12.58 -14.38 -12.48
C ILE A 28 13.64 -13.37 -12.90
N LEU A 29 13.58 -12.14 -12.38
CA LEU A 29 14.55 -11.07 -12.69
C LEU A 29 15.95 -11.37 -12.11
N ASP A 30 16.04 -12.00 -10.94
CA ASP A 30 17.32 -12.41 -10.35
C ASP A 30 18.02 -13.47 -11.21
N TYR A 31 17.24 -14.38 -11.80
CA TYR A 31 17.75 -15.41 -12.71
C TYR A 31 18.03 -14.88 -14.12
N ALA A 32 17.19 -13.98 -14.62
CA ALA A 32 17.28 -13.37 -15.94
C ALA A 32 16.99 -11.85 -15.86
N PRO A 33 18.00 -11.02 -15.57
CA PRO A 33 17.82 -9.57 -15.37
C PRO A 33 17.14 -8.86 -16.53
N ASP A 34 17.45 -9.27 -17.75
CA ASP A 34 16.90 -8.70 -18.99
C ASP A 34 15.59 -9.38 -19.44
N PHE A 35 14.93 -10.17 -18.58
CA PHE A 35 13.70 -10.91 -18.94
C PHE A 35 12.63 -10.04 -19.62
N VAL A 36 12.48 -8.79 -19.16
CA VAL A 36 11.47 -7.87 -19.68
C VAL A 36 11.82 -7.26 -21.05
N THR A 37 13.04 -7.47 -21.55
CA THR A 37 13.44 -7.03 -22.89
C THR A 37 13.47 -8.17 -23.90
N TYR A 38 13.32 -9.41 -23.44
CA TYR A 38 13.30 -10.60 -24.30
C TYR A 38 12.02 -10.68 -25.15
N ASP A 39 12.12 -11.37 -26.29
CA ASP A 39 10.94 -11.75 -27.06
C ASP A 39 10.11 -12.82 -26.35
N ALA A 40 8.89 -13.05 -26.85
CA ALA A 40 7.94 -13.98 -26.23
C ALA A 40 8.44 -15.43 -26.16
N HIS A 41 9.27 -15.88 -27.10
CA HIS A 41 9.82 -17.23 -27.12
C HIS A 41 10.90 -17.37 -26.05
N ALA A 42 11.86 -16.45 -26.01
CA ALA A 42 12.92 -16.42 -24.99
C ALA A 42 12.36 -16.26 -23.57
N GLN A 43 11.33 -15.45 -23.37
CA GLN A 43 10.62 -15.36 -22.08
C GLN A 43 10.04 -16.72 -21.66
N TYR A 44 9.35 -17.40 -22.58
CA TYR A 44 8.75 -18.70 -22.28
C TYR A 44 9.81 -19.77 -21.93
N GLU A 45 10.96 -19.76 -22.61
CA GLU A 45 12.09 -20.63 -22.32
C GLU A 45 12.67 -20.38 -20.92
N VAL A 46 12.85 -19.12 -20.52
CA VAL A 46 13.32 -18.77 -19.16
C VAL A 46 12.35 -19.29 -18.10
N LEU A 47 11.04 -19.06 -18.28
CA LEU A 47 10.03 -19.58 -17.35
C LEU A 47 10.04 -21.11 -17.28
N THR A 48 10.33 -21.79 -18.39
CA THR A 48 10.44 -23.26 -18.43
C THR A 48 11.68 -23.77 -17.67
N LYS A 49 12.82 -23.10 -17.82
CA LYS A 49 14.06 -23.43 -17.08
C LYS A 49 13.94 -23.18 -15.59
N LEU A 50 13.25 -22.12 -15.19
CA LEU A 50 12.95 -21.81 -13.80
C LEU A 50 12.06 -22.89 -13.16
N ALA A 51 11.00 -23.32 -13.85
CA ALA A 51 10.09 -24.38 -13.40
C ALA A 51 10.83 -25.65 -13.00
N THR A 52 11.73 -26.08 -13.89
CA THR A 52 12.49 -27.33 -13.77
C THR A 52 13.57 -27.23 -12.70
N SER A 53 14.25 -26.08 -12.58
CA SER A 53 15.33 -25.86 -11.61
C SER A 53 14.83 -25.78 -10.16
N PHE A 54 13.65 -25.22 -9.92
CA PHE A 54 13.15 -24.97 -8.57
C PHE A 54 12.14 -26.00 -8.02
N ARG A 55 11.82 -27.07 -8.76
CA ARG A 55 10.80 -28.09 -8.39
C ARG A 55 9.44 -27.47 -7.99
N ILE A 56 9.05 -26.37 -8.62
CA ILE A 56 7.80 -25.66 -8.31
C ILE A 56 6.66 -26.31 -9.11
N LYS A 57 5.87 -27.19 -8.47
CA LYS A 57 4.67 -27.81 -9.07
C LYS A 57 3.63 -26.81 -9.62
N MET A 58 3.66 -25.55 -9.18
CA MET A 58 2.75 -24.48 -9.62
C MET A 58 3.17 -23.77 -10.93
N ASP A 59 4.31 -24.11 -11.54
CA ASP A 59 4.85 -23.27 -12.64
C ASP A 59 4.28 -23.59 -14.03
N ASP A 60 3.80 -24.81 -14.28
CA ASP A 60 3.29 -25.18 -15.61
C ASP A 60 1.98 -24.46 -15.96
N GLU A 61 1.04 -24.33 -15.02
CA GLU A 61 -0.23 -23.62 -15.23
C GLU A 61 -0.03 -22.11 -15.34
N LEU A 62 0.86 -21.53 -14.51
CA LEU A 62 1.21 -20.11 -14.57
C LEU A 62 1.86 -19.76 -15.91
N ARG A 63 2.81 -20.59 -16.36
CA ARG A 63 3.49 -20.41 -17.65
C ARG A 63 2.54 -20.59 -18.83
N ALA A 64 1.64 -21.57 -18.78
CA ALA A 64 0.62 -21.77 -19.80
C ALA A 64 -0.31 -20.55 -19.89
N ARG A 65 -0.79 -20.03 -18.76
CA ARG A 65 -1.58 -18.79 -18.71
C ARG A 65 -0.80 -17.60 -19.25
N TYR A 66 0.45 -17.43 -18.83
CA TYR A 66 1.31 -16.37 -19.36
C TYR A 66 1.39 -16.44 -20.89
N ARG A 67 1.62 -17.61 -21.48
CA ARG A 67 1.70 -17.75 -22.94
C ARG A 67 0.41 -17.34 -23.66
N THR A 68 -0.76 -17.69 -23.11
CA THR A 68 -2.06 -17.47 -23.76
C THR A 68 -2.62 -16.07 -23.55
N LEU A 69 -2.21 -15.36 -22.49
CA LEU A 69 -2.66 -14.00 -22.21
C LEU A 69 -2.25 -13.00 -23.30
N LYS A 70 -3.24 -12.27 -23.82
CA LYS A 70 -3.06 -11.15 -24.75
C LYS A 70 -3.23 -9.84 -24.01
N ILE A 71 -2.34 -8.88 -24.27
CA ILE A 71 -2.34 -7.58 -23.59
C ILE A 71 -3.62 -6.80 -23.87
N ASP A 72 -4.11 -6.80 -25.12
CA ASP A 72 -5.33 -6.06 -25.47
C ASP A 72 -6.56 -6.56 -24.70
N ASP A 73 -6.65 -7.85 -24.43
CA ASP A 73 -7.71 -8.45 -23.61
C ASP A 73 -7.60 -7.99 -22.15
N LEU A 74 -6.38 -7.93 -21.60
CA LEU A 74 -6.12 -7.45 -20.25
C LEU A 74 -6.45 -5.96 -20.09
N LEU A 75 -6.04 -5.13 -21.05
CA LEU A 75 -6.34 -3.69 -21.04
C LEU A 75 -7.85 -3.45 -21.18
N SER A 76 -8.52 -4.20 -22.06
CA SER A 76 -9.97 -4.15 -22.20
C SER A 76 -10.69 -4.58 -20.93
N TYR A 77 -10.19 -5.61 -20.25
CA TYR A 77 -10.71 -6.06 -18.96
C TYR A 77 -10.55 -4.98 -17.87
N LEU A 78 -9.35 -4.42 -17.71
CA LEU A 78 -9.09 -3.35 -16.74
C LEU A 78 -9.97 -2.12 -16.98
N LYS A 79 -10.20 -1.75 -18.24
CA LYS A 79 -11.14 -0.69 -18.63
C LYS A 79 -12.57 -0.99 -18.18
N ARG A 80 -13.07 -2.21 -18.38
CA ARG A 80 -14.41 -2.63 -17.90
C ARG A 80 -14.52 -2.61 -16.38
N CYS A 81 -13.44 -2.94 -15.68
CA CYS A 81 -13.37 -2.86 -14.22
C CYS A 81 -13.11 -1.44 -13.70
N GLU A 82 -13.06 -0.41 -14.55
CA GLU A 82 -12.72 0.97 -14.16
C GLU A 82 -11.46 1.01 -13.27
N THR A 83 -10.46 0.22 -13.62
CA THR A 83 -9.24 0.07 -12.83
C THR A 83 -8.05 0.34 -13.73
N GLN A 84 -7.14 1.17 -13.27
CA GLN A 84 -5.89 1.45 -13.98
C GLN A 84 -4.73 0.74 -13.27
N PHE A 85 -3.56 0.71 -13.90
CA PHE A 85 -2.35 0.16 -13.28
C PHE A 85 -1.16 1.09 -13.50
N ILE A 86 -0.19 1.01 -12.59
CA ILE A 86 1.16 1.55 -12.77
C ILE A 86 2.17 0.46 -12.46
N THR A 87 3.36 0.62 -13.00
CA THR A 87 4.50 -0.27 -12.76
C THR A 87 5.61 0.49 -12.05
N ILE A 88 6.59 -0.25 -11.51
CA ILE A 88 7.75 0.33 -10.83
C ILE A 88 8.57 1.31 -11.68
N HIS A 89 8.49 1.21 -13.01
CA HIS A 89 9.20 2.08 -13.95
C HIS A 89 8.43 3.37 -14.30
N HIS A 90 7.19 3.48 -13.83
CA HIS A 90 6.36 4.64 -14.12
C HIS A 90 6.91 5.90 -13.41
N PRO A 91 6.96 7.09 -14.05
CA PRO A 91 7.50 8.32 -13.44
C PRO A 91 6.76 8.79 -12.17
N HIS A 92 5.49 8.41 -12.06
CA HIS A 92 4.66 8.65 -10.86
C HIS A 92 4.72 7.50 -9.84
N TYR A 93 5.56 6.49 -10.03
CA TYR A 93 5.73 5.45 -9.02
C TYR A 93 6.46 6.04 -7.79
N PRO A 94 5.94 5.81 -6.57
CA PRO A 94 6.43 6.48 -5.38
C PRO A 94 7.85 6.03 -5.01
N SER A 95 8.78 6.99 -4.89
CA SER A 95 10.19 6.72 -4.57
C SER A 95 10.38 6.09 -3.19
N LEU A 96 9.57 6.45 -2.20
CA LEU A 96 9.60 5.78 -0.89
C LEU A 96 9.27 4.30 -1.02
N LEU A 97 8.36 3.95 -1.93
CA LEU A 97 7.94 2.57 -2.10
C LEU A 97 9.00 1.74 -2.83
N THR A 98 9.83 2.33 -3.68
CA THR A 98 10.95 1.61 -4.31
C THR A 98 12.07 1.27 -3.33
N GLN A 99 12.10 1.88 -2.14
CA GLN A 99 13.13 1.68 -1.12
C GLN A 99 12.83 0.53 -0.16
N ILE A 100 11.61 -0.03 -0.17
CA ILE A 100 11.27 -1.15 0.70
C ILE A 100 11.92 -2.44 0.17
N TYR A 101 12.01 -3.48 1.01
CA TYR A 101 12.64 -4.75 0.65
C TYR A 101 11.99 -5.44 -0.56
N ASP A 102 10.66 -5.38 -0.70
CA ASP A 102 9.89 -6.08 -1.72
C ASP A 102 8.92 -5.18 -2.52
N PRO A 103 9.39 -4.11 -3.20
CA PRO A 103 8.51 -3.14 -3.85
C PRO A 103 7.51 -3.82 -4.82
N PRO A 104 6.20 -3.49 -4.78
CA PRO A 104 5.25 -4.09 -5.71
C PRO A 104 5.53 -3.64 -7.15
N LEU A 105 5.83 -4.58 -8.03
CA LEU A 105 6.16 -4.26 -9.43
C LEU A 105 4.97 -3.70 -10.23
N VAL A 106 3.74 -3.99 -9.78
CA VAL A 106 2.49 -3.48 -10.35
C VAL A 106 1.54 -3.07 -9.23
N LEU A 107 0.97 -1.87 -9.35
CA LEU A 107 -0.12 -1.39 -8.50
C LEU A 107 -1.34 -1.09 -9.35
N PHE A 108 -2.50 -1.60 -8.94
CA PHE A 108 -3.81 -1.28 -9.50
C PHE A 108 -4.43 -0.13 -8.73
N TYR A 109 -5.03 0.84 -9.41
CA TYR A 109 -5.55 2.02 -8.74
C TYR A 109 -6.84 2.58 -9.34
N ARG A 110 -7.51 3.40 -8.53
CA ARG A 110 -8.64 4.27 -8.87
C ARG A 110 -8.46 5.63 -8.21
N GLY A 111 -8.71 6.70 -8.94
CA GLY A 111 -8.60 8.08 -8.44
C GLY A 111 -7.36 8.81 -8.96
N LYS A 112 -6.85 9.73 -8.14
CA LYS A 112 -5.84 10.73 -8.52
C LYS A 112 -4.41 10.18 -8.41
N LEU A 113 -3.88 9.64 -9.51
CA LEU A 113 -2.55 9.02 -9.55
C LEU A 113 -1.42 9.93 -9.03
N GLN A 114 -1.52 11.24 -9.29
CA GLN A 114 -0.52 12.23 -8.90
C GLN A 114 -0.23 12.28 -7.40
N LEU A 115 -1.15 11.77 -6.55
CA LEU A 115 -0.93 11.70 -5.11
C LEU A 115 0.25 10.78 -4.72
N LEU A 116 0.64 9.84 -5.58
CA LEU A 116 1.81 8.99 -5.35
C LEU A 116 3.14 9.76 -5.41
N ASN A 117 3.17 10.96 -5.99
CA ASN A 117 4.37 11.81 -6.03
C ASN A 117 4.47 12.72 -4.81
N HIS A 118 3.46 12.75 -3.93
CA HIS A 118 3.53 13.57 -2.74
C HIS A 118 4.61 13.02 -1.80
N THR A 119 5.54 13.88 -1.42
CA THR A 119 6.68 13.50 -0.55
C THR A 119 6.33 13.59 0.93
N LYS A 120 5.34 14.41 1.31
CA LYS A 120 4.87 14.59 2.69
C LYS A 120 3.72 13.65 3.05
N THR A 121 4.00 12.35 3.08
CA THR A 121 3.02 11.29 3.36
C THR A 121 3.13 10.76 4.80
N LEU A 122 2.01 10.78 5.52
CA LEU A 122 1.90 10.26 6.88
C LEU A 122 0.91 9.09 6.87
N ALA A 123 1.36 7.91 7.28
CA ALA A 123 0.46 6.81 7.55
C ALA A 123 -0.23 7.02 8.90
N ILE A 124 -1.53 6.80 8.97
CA ILE A 124 -2.26 6.74 10.23
C ILE A 124 -2.86 5.35 10.36
N VAL A 125 -2.48 4.63 11.42
CA VAL A 125 -2.90 3.26 11.68
C VAL A 125 -3.28 3.09 13.14
N GLY A 126 -4.10 2.09 13.43
CA GLY A 126 -4.54 1.82 14.79
C GLY A 126 -5.56 0.71 14.86
N SER A 127 -6.23 0.64 16.00
CA SER A 127 -7.15 -0.43 16.31
C SER A 127 -8.41 -0.35 15.47
N ARG A 128 -8.93 -1.54 15.12
CA ARG A 128 -10.27 -1.68 14.54
C ARG A 128 -11.40 -1.32 15.51
N HIS A 129 -11.07 -1.23 16.80
CA HIS A 129 -11.94 -0.79 17.89
C HIS A 129 -11.47 0.55 18.46
N ALA A 130 -10.88 1.41 17.60
CA ALA A 130 -10.46 2.75 18.01
C ALA A 130 -11.59 3.49 18.72
N THR A 131 -11.23 4.15 19.81
CA THR A 131 -12.17 4.79 20.73
C THR A 131 -12.36 6.25 20.35
N ARG A 132 -13.15 6.96 21.17
CA ARG A 132 -13.31 8.40 21.07
C ARG A 132 -11.98 9.15 21.21
N TYR A 133 -11.04 8.60 21.98
CA TYR A 133 -9.70 9.15 22.14
C TYR A 133 -8.97 9.30 20.79
N THR A 134 -8.92 8.24 19.96
CA THR A 134 -8.34 8.32 18.61
C THR A 134 -9.01 9.42 17.78
N TYR A 135 -10.35 9.49 17.78
CA TYR A 135 -11.06 10.48 16.97
C TYR A 135 -10.73 11.90 17.41
N ASP A 136 -10.78 12.20 18.71
CA ASP A 136 -10.54 13.54 19.24
C ASP A 136 -9.09 13.98 19.03
N ALA A 137 -8.13 13.08 19.28
CA ALA A 137 -6.71 13.35 19.03
C ALA A 137 -6.44 13.64 17.55
N LEU A 138 -6.94 12.79 16.65
CA LEU A 138 -6.81 13.03 15.22
C LEU A 138 -7.48 14.35 14.83
N ASN A 139 -8.73 14.58 15.21
CA ASN A 139 -9.47 15.80 14.85
C ASN A 139 -8.75 17.08 15.33
N ALA A 140 -8.06 17.03 16.47
CA ALA A 140 -7.21 18.13 16.93
C ALA A 140 -5.95 18.34 16.06
N PHE A 141 -5.38 17.28 15.49
CA PHE A 141 -4.14 17.34 14.70
C PHE A 141 -4.37 17.68 13.21
N PHE A 142 -5.53 17.31 12.65
CA PHE A 142 -5.85 17.48 11.23
C PHE A 142 -5.74 18.92 10.70
N PRO A 143 -6.10 19.99 11.45
CA PRO A 143 -5.85 21.37 11.04
C PRO A 143 -4.36 21.64 10.74
N SER A 144 -3.45 21.17 11.58
CA SER A 144 -2.01 21.38 11.40
C SER A 144 -1.44 20.46 10.32
N PHE A 145 -1.97 19.24 10.16
CA PHE A 145 -1.66 18.38 9.01
C PHE A 145 -2.02 19.04 7.69
N LYS A 146 -3.17 19.75 7.63
CA LYS A 146 -3.59 20.51 6.46
C LYS A 146 -2.63 21.67 6.18
N ALA A 147 -2.29 22.46 7.20
CA ALA A 147 -1.36 23.57 7.08
C ALA A 147 0.02 23.10 6.56
N SER A 148 0.42 21.89 6.94
CA SER A 148 1.67 21.25 6.53
C SER A 148 1.59 20.49 5.20
N LYS A 149 0.43 20.52 4.54
CA LYS A 149 0.15 19.86 3.25
C LYS A 149 0.43 18.35 3.27
N LEU A 150 0.15 17.70 4.39
CA LEU A 150 0.34 16.25 4.50
C LEU A 150 -0.67 15.50 3.63
N THR A 151 -0.25 14.32 3.17
CA THR A 151 -1.10 13.32 2.52
C THR A 151 -1.27 12.14 3.45
N ILE A 152 -2.52 11.79 3.76
CA ILE A 152 -2.83 10.73 4.72
C ILE A 152 -2.91 9.38 4.01
N VAL A 153 -2.06 8.44 4.42
CA VAL A 153 -2.07 7.06 3.92
C VAL A 153 -2.70 6.14 4.98
N SER A 154 -3.64 5.28 4.60
CA SER A 154 -4.15 4.28 5.52
C SER A 154 -4.76 3.07 4.81
N GLY A 155 -5.24 2.11 5.59
CA GLY A 155 -5.64 0.79 5.12
C GLY A 155 -7.14 0.60 4.91
N LEU A 156 -7.96 1.63 5.05
CA LEU A 156 -9.42 1.55 4.92
C LEU A 156 -10.06 0.45 5.80
N ALA A 157 -9.43 0.10 6.94
CA ALA A 157 -10.03 -0.78 7.94
C ALA A 157 -11.10 -0.03 8.75
N LYS A 158 -11.81 -0.74 9.64
CA LYS A 158 -12.64 -0.09 10.67
C LYS A 158 -11.76 0.66 11.67
N GLY A 159 -12.35 1.56 12.46
CA GLY A 159 -11.67 2.24 13.56
C GLY A 159 -10.71 3.31 13.05
N ALA A 160 -9.46 3.26 13.50
CA ALA A 160 -8.47 4.32 13.26
C ALA A 160 -8.29 4.66 11.77
N ASP A 161 -8.13 3.64 10.91
CA ASP A 161 -7.99 3.84 9.46
C ASP A 161 -9.19 4.58 8.85
N HIS A 162 -10.41 4.24 9.29
CA HIS A 162 -11.62 4.89 8.81
C HIS A 162 -11.71 6.34 9.26
N PHE A 163 -11.41 6.62 10.54
CA PHE A 163 -11.36 7.98 11.07
C PHE A 163 -10.32 8.85 10.36
N ALA A 164 -9.13 8.30 10.10
CA ALA A 164 -8.07 8.99 9.37
C ALA A 164 -8.55 9.43 7.97
N HIS A 165 -9.19 8.53 7.22
CA HIS A 165 -9.72 8.86 5.90
C HIS A 165 -10.90 9.84 5.96
N GLN A 166 -11.84 9.66 6.90
CA GLN A 166 -12.99 10.55 7.06
C GLN A 166 -12.55 11.98 7.40
N LEU A 167 -11.60 12.13 8.33
CA LEU A 167 -11.05 13.43 8.70
C LEU A 167 -10.24 14.03 7.54
N ALA A 168 -9.45 13.23 6.81
CA ALA A 168 -8.73 13.72 5.64
C ALA A 168 -9.70 14.31 4.60
N LEU A 169 -10.79 13.61 4.29
CA LEU A 169 -11.83 14.11 3.39
C LEU A 169 -12.52 15.37 3.94
N ALA A 170 -12.92 15.37 5.22
CA ALA A 170 -13.61 16.49 5.85
C ALA A 170 -12.78 17.78 5.90
N TYR A 171 -11.46 17.66 6.12
CA TYR A 171 -10.54 18.79 6.11
C TYR A 171 -9.97 19.10 4.72
N HIS A 172 -10.37 18.36 3.68
CA HIS A 172 -9.87 18.46 2.31
C HIS A 172 -8.35 18.23 2.17
N LEU A 173 -7.79 17.29 2.94
CA LEU A 173 -6.45 16.78 2.71
C LEU A 173 -6.47 15.66 1.66
N PRO A 174 -5.40 15.52 0.87
CA PRO A 174 -5.20 14.33 0.05
C PRO A 174 -5.13 13.07 0.90
N THR A 175 -5.74 11.98 0.43
CA THR A 175 -5.66 10.69 1.11
C THR A 175 -5.51 9.51 0.14
N ILE A 176 -4.71 8.53 0.55
CA ILE A 176 -4.40 7.31 -0.20
C ILE A 176 -4.85 6.10 0.62
N ALA A 177 -5.84 5.36 0.14
CA ALA A 177 -6.25 4.09 0.72
C ALA A 177 -5.52 2.93 0.03
N VAL A 178 -4.82 2.11 0.79
CA VAL A 178 -4.16 0.90 0.28
C VAL A 178 -5.07 -0.30 0.55
N LEU A 179 -5.36 -1.16 -0.42
CA LEU A 179 -6.27 -2.31 -0.24
C LEU A 179 -5.52 -3.65 -0.07
N GLY A 180 -6.09 -4.53 0.75
CA GLY A 180 -5.65 -5.93 0.90
C GLY A 180 -6.37 -6.91 -0.03
N PHE A 181 -6.97 -6.40 -1.10
CA PHE A 181 -7.86 -7.12 -2.02
C PHE A 181 -8.03 -6.32 -3.31
N GLY A 182 -8.64 -6.93 -4.33
CA GLY A 182 -8.85 -6.31 -5.64
C GLY A 182 -9.97 -5.27 -5.66
N HIS A 183 -9.91 -4.34 -6.63
CA HIS A 183 -10.85 -3.23 -6.75
C HIS A 183 -12.32 -3.64 -6.98
N MET A 184 -12.59 -4.86 -7.44
CA MET A 184 -13.95 -5.40 -7.61
C MET A 184 -14.54 -5.99 -6.32
N CYS A 185 -13.74 -6.08 -5.25
CA CYS A 185 -14.18 -6.50 -3.93
C CYS A 185 -14.20 -5.31 -2.96
N HIS A 186 -14.96 -5.41 -1.87
CA HIS A 186 -14.90 -4.41 -0.80
C HIS A 186 -15.03 -5.04 0.58
N TYR A 187 -14.14 -4.66 1.49
CA TYR A 187 -14.17 -5.05 2.89
C TYR A 187 -13.46 -3.99 3.75
N PRO A 188 -13.99 -3.65 4.94
CA PRO A 188 -15.29 -4.08 5.48
C PRO A 188 -16.45 -3.21 4.96
N HIS A 189 -17.65 -3.77 4.83
CA HIS A 189 -18.83 -3.11 4.22
C HIS A 189 -19.07 -1.67 4.68
N MET A 190 -18.90 -1.38 5.98
CA MET A 190 -19.14 -0.04 6.53
C MET A 190 -18.23 1.06 5.98
N THR A 191 -17.09 0.70 5.37
CA THR A 191 -16.13 1.68 4.81
C THR A 191 -16.38 1.97 3.33
N LYS A 192 -17.47 1.44 2.75
CA LYS A 192 -17.75 1.48 1.32
C LYS A 192 -17.97 2.90 0.82
N GLU A 193 -18.74 3.70 1.54
CA GLU A 193 -19.00 5.10 1.18
C GLU A 193 -17.72 5.92 1.25
N THR A 194 -16.93 5.77 2.31
CA THR A 194 -15.61 6.41 2.42
C THR A 194 -14.71 6.02 1.27
N ARG A 195 -14.66 4.73 0.89
CA ARG A 195 -13.89 4.31 -0.29
C ARG A 195 -14.33 5.04 -1.55
N GLN A 196 -15.64 5.11 -1.81
CA GLN A 196 -16.19 5.75 -3.00
C GLN A 196 -15.85 7.24 -3.05
N LEU A 197 -15.82 7.93 -1.91
CA LEU A 197 -15.35 9.31 -1.81
C LEU A 197 -13.85 9.41 -2.09
N ILE A 198 -13.02 8.52 -1.54
CA ILE A 198 -11.57 8.49 -1.83
C ILE A 198 -11.32 8.21 -3.32
N GLU A 199 -12.05 7.31 -3.98
CA GLU A 199 -11.89 7.05 -5.41
C GLU A 199 -12.17 8.29 -6.28
N ARG A 200 -13.01 9.23 -5.79
CA ARG A 200 -13.33 10.49 -6.48
C ARG A 200 -12.35 11.61 -6.14
N GLU A 201 -11.99 11.74 -4.86
CA GLU A 201 -11.29 12.92 -4.33
C GLU A 201 -9.82 12.65 -4.00
N GLY A 202 -9.47 11.40 -3.73
CA GLY A 202 -8.14 10.92 -3.37
C GLY A 202 -7.67 9.79 -4.30
N LEU A 203 -7.02 8.78 -3.72
CA LEU A 203 -6.50 7.64 -4.46
C LEU A 203 -6.72 6.34 -3.68
N VAL A 204 -7.17 5.29 -4.37
CA VAL A 204 -7.24 3.94 -3.83
C VAL A 204 -6.32 3.04 -4.63
N ILE A 205 -5.44 2.28 -3.98
CA ILE A 205 -4.48 1.39 -4.64
C ILE A 205 -4.58 -0.05 -4.12
N SER A 206 -4.09 -1.01 -4.90
CA SER A 206 -3.97 -2.41 -4.51
C SER A 206 -2.85 -3.10 -5.29
N GLU A 207 -2.14 -4.02 -4.65
CA GLU A 207 -1.21 -4.94 -5.35
C GLU A 207 -1.93 -6.17 -5.94
N TYR A 208 -3.20 -6.35 -5.60
CA TYR A 208 -3.99 -7.51 -5.96
C TYR A 208 -4.80 -7.26 -7.23
N LEU A 209 -4.94 -8.30 -8.07
CA LEU A 209 -5.77 -8.26 -9.28
C LEU A 209 -7.22 -7.86 -8.94
N PRO A 210 -7.96 -7.22 -9.86
CA PRO A 210 -9.27 -6.63 -9.57
C PRO A 210 -10.27 -7.54 -8.83
N GLU A 211 -10.32 -8.83 -9.15
CA GLU A 211 -11.26 -9.79 -8.55
C GLU A 211 -10.75 -10.50 -7.29
N THR A 212 -9.55 -10.17 -6.81
CA THR A 212 -8.95 -10.89 -5.67
C THR A 212 -9.75 -10.64 -4.39
N PRO A 213 -10.31 -11.69 -3.74
CA PRO A 213 -11.11 -11.51 -2.54
C PRO A 213 -10.24 -11.14 -1.32
N PRO A 214 -10.83 -10.50 -0.28
CA PRO A 214 -10.14 -10.26 0.98
C PRO A 214 -9.79 -11.58 1.67
N ARG A 215 -8.51 -11.76 2.02
CA ARG A 215 -8.02 -12.91 2.78
C ARG A 215 -7.25 -12.42 4.00
N LYS A 216 -7.34 -13.15 5.12
CA LYS A 216 -6.72 -12.75 6.40
C LYS A 216 -5.23 -12.42 6.26
N PHE A 217 -4.49 -13.19 5.48
CA PHE A 217 -3.04 -12.99 5.28
C PHE A 217 -2.70 -11.83 4.33
N HIS A 218 -3.65 -11.34 3.52
CA HIS A 218 -3.41 -10.17 2.68
C HIS A 218 -3.28 -8.87 3.48
N PHE A 219 -3.94 -8.76 4.65
CA PHE A 219 -3.91 -7.53 5.43
C PHE A 219 -2.52 -7.25 6.02
N PRO A 220 -1.83 -8.22 6.68
CA PRO A 220 -0.44 -8.05 7.08
C PRO A 220 0.49 -7.77 5.89
N GLN A 221 0.32 -8.47 4.76
CA GLN A 221 1.14 -8.24 3.56
C GLN A 221 0.96 -6.82 3.01
N ARG A 222 -0.27 -6.31 2.99
CA ARG A 222 -0.58 -4.96 2.53
C ARG A 222 0.06 -3.88 3.40
N ASN A 223 0.19 -4.11 4.70
CA ASN A 223 0.67 -3.08 5.63
C ASN A 223 2.07 -2.57 5.31
N ARG A 224 2.94 -3.39 4.69
CA ARG A 224 4.25 -2.96 4.20
C ARG A 224 4.16 -1.83 3.17
N LEU A 225 3.06 -1.74 2.43
CA LEU A 225 2.81 -0.69 1.44
C LEU A 225 2.31 0.60 2.12
N ILE A 226 1.58 0.50 3.24
CA ILE A 226 1.12 1.67 4.00
C ILE A 226 2.34 2.42 4.56
N SER A 227 3.23 1.71 5.25
CA SER A 227 4.49 2.28 5.72
C SER A 227 5.41 2.63 4.55
N GLY A 228 5.48 1.80 3.51
CA GLY A 228 6.34 2.02 2.35
C GLY A 228 5.99 3.27 1.53
N LEU A 229 4.74 3.71 1.56
CA LEU A 229 4.27 4.94 0.93
C LEU A 229 4.44 6.18 1.81
N SER A 230 4.85 6.01 3.07
CA SER A 230 4.81 7.05 4.09
C SER A 230 6.21 7.36 4.61
N ARG A 231 6.50 8.63 4.90
CA ARG A 231 7.75 9.01 5.58
C ARG A 231 7.71 8.69 7.06
N GLY A 232 6.52 8.71 7.64
CA GLY A 232 6.30 8.29 9.01
C GLY A 232 4.93 7.67 9.21
N VAL A 233 4.78 7.01 10.35
CA VAL A 233 3.59 6.25 10.74
C VAL A 233 3.13 6.68 12.12
N LEU A 234 1.94 7.28 12.20
CA LEU A 234 1.25 7.57 13.45
C LEU A 234 0.37 6.39 13.86
N VAL A 235 0.69 5.80 15.02
CA VAL A 235 -0.11 4.78 15.68
C VAL A 235 -1.00 5.44 16.73
N THR A 236 -2.32 5.35 16.56
CA THR A 236 -3.26 6.01 17.49
C THR A 236 -3.52 5.16 18.72
N GLU A 237 -4.14 4.00 18.57
CA GLU A 237 -4.38 3.02 19.63
C GLU A 237 -4.06 1.64 19.08
N ALA A 238 -3.28 0.84 19.81
CA ALA A 238 -2.94 -0.52 19.44
C ALA A 238 -2.84 -1.41 20.68
N ARG A 239 -3.55 -2.54 20.64
CA ARG A 239 -3.28 -3.63 21.59
C ARG A 239 -1.94 -4.28 21.30
N LYS A 240 -1.36 -4.90 22.33
CA LYS A 240 -0.24 -5.83 22.16
C LYS A 240 -0.63 -6.95 21.18
N ASN A 241 0.30 -7.38 20.33
CA ASN A 241 0.09 -8.40 19.28
C ASN A 241 -1.00 -8.07 18.24
N SER A 242 -1.35 -6.79 18.05
CA SER A 242 -2.28 -6.37 17.02
C SER A 242 -1.61 -6.27 15.64
N GLY A 243 -2.41 -6.29 14.57
CA GLY A 243 -1.90 -6.08 13.20
C GLY A 243 -1.24 -4.71 13.00
N THR A 244 -1.49 -3.75 13.88
CA THR A 244 -0.83 -2.44 13.90
C THR A 244 0.66 -2.57 14.24
N HIS A 245 1.02 -3.47 15.16
CA HIS A 245 2.41 -3.73 15.53
C HIS A 245 3.24 -4.20 14.32
N ILE A 246 2.64 -4.99 13.43
CA ILE A 246 3.28 -5.43 12.18
C ILE A 246 3.60 -4.21 11.29
N THR A 247 2.68 -3.23 11.20
CA THR A 247 2.93 -2.00 10.44
C THR A 247 4.06 -1.17 11.06
N THR A 248 4.11 -1.08 12.38
CA THR A 248 5.21 -0.41 13.10
C THR A 248 6.54 -1.08 12.81
N GLN A 249 6.60 -2.42 12.82
CA GLN A 249 7.81 -3.13 12.47
C GLN A 249 8.24 -2.85 11.03
N TYR A 250 7.31 -2.90 10.06
CA TYR A 250 7.64 -2.53 8.69
C TYR A 250 8.14 -1.09 8.57
N ALA A 251 7.57 -0.15 9.34
CA ALA A 251 8.04 1.23 9.34
C ALA A 251 9.51 1.33 9.80
N VAL A 252 9.86 0.67 10.90
CA VAL A 252 11.24 0.60 11.39
C VAL A 252 12.17 -0.04 10.35
N ASP A 253 11.79 -1.20 9.82
CA ASP A 253 12.58 -1.93 8.81
C ASP A 253 12.79 -1.12 7.52
N GLN A 254 11.86 -0.21 7.21
CA GLN A 254 11.88 0.68 6.04
C GLN A 254 12.49 2.06 6.34
N ASN A 255 13.09 2.25 7.52
CA ASN A 255 13.63 3.53 7.99
C ASN A 255 12.59 4.67 7.91
N ARG A 256 11.40 4.42 8.47
CA ARG A 256 10.32 5.41 8.59
C ARG A 256 10.16 5.81 10.04
N GLU A 257 9.87 7.08 10.27
CA GLU A 257 9.59 7.57 11.62
C GLU A 257 8.33 6.92 12.18
N VAL A 258 8.37 6.53 13.45
CA VAL A 258 7.22 5.95 14.14
C VAL A 258 6.80 6.89 15.25
N TYR A 259 5.56 7.33 15.17
CA TYR A 259 4.89 8.18 16.14
C TYR A 259 3.82 7.37 16.86
N ILE A 260 3.66 7.59 18.16
CA ILE A 260 2.59 6.97 18.94
C ILE A 260 1.83 8.02 19.75
N LEU A 261 0.50 7.92 19.78
CA LEU A 261 -0.27 8.68 20.75
C LEU A 261 -0.03 8.13 22.17
N PRO A 262 0.08 8.99 23.18
CA PRO A 262 0.20 8.56 24.56
C PRO A 262 -1.09 7.92 25.06
N GLY A 263 -1.03 7.25 26.20
CA GLY A 263 -2.20 6.64 26.81
C GLY A 263 -1.93 6.13 28.21
N THR A 264 -3.00 5.78 28.92
CA THR A 264 -2.92 5.24 30.26
C THR A 264 -2.44 3.79 30.26
N ILE A 265 -1.50 3.44 31.16
CA ILE A 265 -1.00 2.06 31.33
C ILE A 265 -2.10 1.05 31.72
N PHE A 266 -3.28 1.54 32.13
CA PHE A 266 -4.43 0.70 32.51
C PHE A 266 -5.36 0.37 31.34
N ASP A 267 -5.18 1.00 30.18
CA ASP A 267 -5.97 0.70 28.98
C ASP A 267 -5.21 -0.30 28.08
N PRO A 268 -5.75 -1.52 27.89
CA PRO A 268 -5.16 -2.51 26.98
C PRO A 268 -4.95 -2.02 25.54
N MET A 269 -5.69 -0.99 25.12
CA MET A 269 -5.58 -0.37 23.80
C MET A 269 -4.33 0.50 23.64
N THR A 270 -3.59 0.74 24.71
CA THR A 270 -2.36 1.54 24.70
C THR A 270 -1.11 0.68 24.88
N GLU A 271 -1.24 -0.60 25.25
CA GLU A 271 -0.10 -1.50 25.49
C GLU A 271 0.84 -1.61 24.29
N GLY A 272 0.31 -1.65 23.07
CA GLY A 272 1.10 -1.70 21.85
C GLY A 272 1.84 -0.38 21.56
N ASN A 273 1.22 0.75 21.90
CA ASN A 273 1.86 2.06 21.81
C ASN A 273 3.03 2.15 22.80
N LEU A 274 2.81 1.76 24.05
CA LEU A 274 3.83 1.77 25.10
C LEU A 274 5.00 0.84 24.76
N LEU A 275 4.73 -0.35 24.22
CA LEU A 275 5.78 -1.23 23.71
C LEU A 275 6.58 -0.58 22.58
N SER A 276 5.89 0.07 21.62
CA SER A 276 6.56 0.76 20.52
C SER A 276 7.41 1.93 21.02
N ALA A 277 6.96 2.66 22.05
CA ALA A 277 7.74 3.71 22.70
C ALA A 277 9.01 3.16 23.36
N GLN A 278 8.92 2.01 24.04
CA GLN A 278 10.10 1.31 24.58
C GLN A 278 11.08 0.85 23.50
N GLN A 279 10.59 0.68 22.27
CA GLN A 279 11.38 0.32 21.08
C GLN A 279 11.89 1.54 20.31
N GLY A 280 11.69 2.76 20.83
CA GLY A 280 12.21 4.00 20.26
C GLY A 280 11.22 4.82 19.44
N ALA A 281 9.93 4.46 19.40
CA ALA A 281 8.91 5.30 18.77
C ALA A 281 8.74 6.64 19.52
N LYS A 282 8.58 7.73 18.77
CA LYS A 282 8.39 9.09 19.29
C LYS A 282 6.99 9.23 19.90
N ILE A 283 6.92 9.63 21.16
CA ILE A 283 5.66 9.93 21.85
C ILE A 283 5.17 11.29 21.39
N VAL A 284 3.92 11.36 20.89
CA VAL A 284 3.32 12.58 20.34
C VAL A 284 2.35 13.17 21.34
N SER A 285 2.80 14.20 22.04
CA SER A 285 2.00 14.96 23.00
C SER A 285 1.25 16.12 22.35
N ASN A 286 1.80 16.62 21.23
CA ASN A 286 1.27 17.71 20.43
C ASN A 286 1.54 17.42 18.94
N VAL A 287 0.93 18.16 18.03
CA VAL A 287 1.04 17.85 16.59
C VAL A 287 2.39 18.29 16.00
N GLU A 288 3.06 19.24 16.64
CA GLU A 288 4.39 19.73 16.27
C GLU A 288 5.44 18.61 16.34
N ASP A 289 5.30 17.68 17.30
CA ASP A 289 6.11 16.46 17.42
C ASP A 289 6.11 15.62 16.12
N ILE A 290 5.10 15.77 15.25
CA ILE A 290 5.08 15.12 13.92
C ILE A 290 5.53 16.10 12.84
N ILE A 291 4.99 17.31 12.82
CA ILE A 291 5.13 18.23 11.69
C ILE A 291 6.57 18.69 11.46
N GLU A 292 7.36 18.86 12.54
CA GLU A 292 8.77 19.27 12.45
C GLU A 292 9.58 18.33 11.55
N ASP A 293 9.30 17.03 11.61
CA ASP A 293 9.98 15.99 10.83
C ASP A 293 9.61 16.03 9.33
N PHE A 294 8.58 16.79 8.95
CA PHE A 294 8.13 17.00 7.56
C PHE A 294 8.48 18.39 7.00
N GLN A 295 9.11 19.28 7.77
CA GLN A 295 9.42 20.64 7.31
C GLN A 295 10.49 20.65 6.20
N TYR A 296 11.53 19.84 6.36
CA TYR A 296 12.69 19.78 5.45
C TYR A 296 12.51 18.80 4.27
N VAL A 297 11.30 18.28 4.11
CA VAL A 297 10.97 17.39 3.01
C VAL A 297 10.61 18.24 1.80
N GLU A 298 11.47 18.23 0.79
CA GLU A 298 11.19 18.76 -0.55
C GLU A 298 10.17 17.89 -1.33
#